data_AF-A0A5E4VK95-F1
#
_entry.id   AF-A0A5E4VK95-F1
#
_cell.length_a   1.000
_cell.length_b   1.000
_cell.length_c   1.000
_cell.angle_alpha   90.00
_cell.angle_beta   90.00
_cell.angle_gamma   90.00
#
_symmetry.space_group_name_H-M   'P 1'
#
loop_
_entity.id
_entity.type
_entity.pdbx_description
1 polymer ?
#
loop_
_entity_poly.entity_id
_entity_poly.type
_entity_poly.pdbx_seq_one_letter_code
_entity_poly.pdbx_strand_id
1 'polypeptide(L)'
;MGGLLGSLFQSSDGGTTWSPLKAETKNSITELVATGKGLVAVGLDGLVLTQRAGGAPLEVSQRPDRAALTATVIDAGGKPILFSNDGVLAGP
;
A
#
# COMPACT_ATOMS: atom_id res chain seq x y z
N MET A 1 -3.00 0.72 9.60
CA MET A 1 -2.58 -0.67 9.86
C MET A 1 -3.03 -1.52 8.69
N GLY A 2 -2.18 -2.42 8.19
CA GLY A 2 -2.58 -3.42 7.21
C GLY A 2 -2.09 -4.80 7.61
N GLY A 3 -2.66 -5.85 7.05
CA GLY A 3 -2.28 -7.21 7.41
C GLY A 3 -2.78 -8.28 6.44
N LEU A 4 -2.88 -9.50 6.95
CA LEU A 4 -3.33 -10.67 6.18
C LEU A 4 -4.74 -10.46 5.61
N LEU A 5 -4.99 -11.12 4.49
CA LEU A 5 -6.30 -11.16 3.83
C LEU A 5 -6.85 -9.78 3.42
N GLY A 6 -5.97 -8.82 3.09
CA GLY A 6 -6.37 -7.48 2.63
C GLY A 6 -6.92 -6.57 3.74
N SER A 7 -6.77 -6.96 5.00
CA SER A 7 -7.25 -6.17 6.14
C SER A 7 -6.54 -4.82 6.18
N LEU A 8 -7.29 -3.72 6.11
CA LEU A 8 -6.75 -2.36 6.10
C LEU A 8 -7.59 -1.45 7.00
N PHE A 9 -6.92 -0.69 7.86
CA PHE A 9 -7.53 0.24 8.81
C PHE A 9 -6.80 1.57 8.80
N GLN A 10 -7.57 2.65 8.87
CA GLN A 10 -7.09 4.02 8.93
C GLN A 10 -7.58 4.69 10.21
N SER A 11 -6.71 5.53 10.78
CA SER A 11 -7.02 6.42 11.89
C SER A 11 -6.79 7.86 11.44
N SER A 12 -7.64 8.77 11.89
CA SER A 12 -7.52 10.21 11.70
C SER A 12 -7.19 10.97 12.99
N ASP A 13 -7.08 10.27 14.13
CA ASP A 13 -6.95 10.83 15.47
C ASP A 13 -5.69 10.32 16.21
N GLY A 14 -4.62 10.08 15.45
CA GLY A 14 -3.34 9.64 15.99
C GLY A 14 -3.32 8.19 16.48
N GLY A 15 -4.26 7.36 16.02
CA GLY A 15 -4.35 5.95 16.38
C GLY A 15 -5.27 5.65 17.56
N THR A 16 -6.02 6.64 18.05
CA THR A 16 -6.97 6.47 19.16
C THR A 16 -8.18 5.65 18.72
N THR A 17 -8.71 5.92 17.53
CA THR A 17 -9.76 5.14 16.89
C THR A 17 -9.35 4.71 15.49
N TRP A 18 -9.90 3.58 15.04
CA TRP A 18 -9.59 2.97 13.76
C TRP A 18 -10.88 2.62 13.02
N SER A 19 -10.93 2.99 11.75
CA SER A 19 -12.02 2.64 10.85
C SER A 19 -11.50 1.73 9.73
N PRO A 20 -12.29 0.72 9.31
CA PRO A 20 -11.91 -0.15 8.21
C PRO A 20 -11.87 0.63 6.90
N LEU A 21 -10.79 0.45 6.13
CA LEU A 21 -10.70 0.92 4.75
C LEU A 21 -10.96 -0.29 3.85
N LYS A 22 -12.07 -0.26 3.10
CA LYS A 22 -12.40 -1.34 2.18
C LYS A 22 -11.43 -1.32 1.00
N ALA A 23 -10.49 -2.25 1.02
CA ALA A 23 -9.71 -2.61 -0.15
C ALA A 23 -10.43 -3.78 -0.83
N GLU A 24 -10.75 -3.65 -2.12
CA GLU A 24 -11.34 -4.73 -2.92
C GLU A 24 -10.28 -5.80 -3.27
N THR A 25 -9.58 -6.31 -2.25
CA THR A 25 -8.53 -7.33 -2.37
C THR A 25 -8.51 -8.26 -1.17
N LYS A 26 -8.03 -9.49 -1.38
CA LYS A 26 -7.74 -10.47 -0.32
C LYS A 26 -6.24 -10.73 -0.17
N ASN A 27 -5.40 -10.02 -0.93
CA ASN A 27 -3.96 -10.23 -0.88
C ASN A 27 -3.39 -9.66 0.42
N SER A 28 -2.40 -10.35 1.00
CA SER A 28 -1.74 -9.87 2.21
C SER A 28 -0.97 -8.58 1.91
N ILE A 29 -1.16 -7.59 2.77
CA ILE A 29 -0.42 -6.33 2.74
C ILE A 29 0.87 -6.52 3.54
N THR A 30 2.01 -6.22 2.91
CA THR A 30 3.36 -6.40 3.48
C THR A 30 3.94 -5.11 4.03
N GLU A 31 3.62 -3.96 3.42
CA GLU A 31 4.04 -2.64 3.91
C GLU A 31 3.02 -1.55 3.58
N LEU A 32 3.00 -0.51 4.41
CA LEU A 32 2.23 0.71 4.22
C LEU A 32 3.09 1.94 4.51
N VAL A 33 3.06 2.92 3.62
CA VAL A 33 3.74 4.20 3.78
C VAL A 33 2.73 5.33 3.65
N ALA A 34 2.54 6.07 4.75
CA ALA A 34 1.77 7.30 4.76
C ALA A 34 2.67 8.49 4.42
N THR A 35 2.20 9.36 3.54
CA THR A 35 2.87 10.58 3.09
C THR A 35 1.91 11.77 3.21
N GLY A 36 2.43 12.99 3.11
CA GLY A 36 1.58 14.18 2.99
C GLY A 36 0.67 14.18 1.74
N LYS A 37 0.95 13.32 0.75
CA LYS A 37 0.15 13.17 -0.48
C LYS A 37 -0.91 12.06 -0.39
N GLY A 38 -0.87 11.26 0.68
CA GLY A 38 -1.77 10.12 0.88
C GLY A 38 -1.04 8.84 1.29
N LEU A 39 -1.64 7.69 1.02
CA LEU A 39 -1.17 6.36 1.43
C LEU A 39 -0.71 5.56 0.22
N VAL A 40 0.40 4.84 0.35
CA VAL A 40 0.79 3.75 -0.54
C VAL A 40 0.89 2.48 0.31
N ALA A 41 0.35 1.37 -0.18
CA ALA A 41 0.56 0.06 0.43
C ALA A 41 0.88 -0.97 -0.65
N VAL A 42 1.68 -1.96 -0.29
CA VAL A 42 2.11 -3.04 -1.18
C VAL A 42 1.86 -4.39 -0.55
N GLY A 43 1.79 -5.43 -1.37
CA GLY A 43 1.51 -6.77 -0.89
C GLY A 43 1.91 -7.87 -1.86
N LEU A 44 1.53 -9.08 -1.47
CA LEU A 44 1.78 -10.29 -2.26
C LEU A 44 1.02 -10.26 -3.60
N ASP A 45 1.45 -11.11 -4.54
CA ASP A 45 0.86 -11.24 -5.88
C ASP A 45 0.79 -9.88 -6.60
N GLY A 46 1.85 -9.07 -6.46
CA GLY A 46 1.96 -7.77 -7.12
C GLY A 46 0.97 -6.70 -6.67
N LEU A 47 0.35 -6.83 -5.48
CA LEU A 47 -0.64 -5.87 -4.99
C LEU A 47 0.00 -4.49 -4.77
N VAL A 48 -0.59 -3.46 -5.38
CA VAL A 48 -0.29 -2.05 -5.10
C VAL A 48 -1.58 -1.31 -4.82
N LEU A 49 -1.63 -0.65 -3.67
CA LEU A 49 -2.76 0.14 -3.18
C LEU A 49 -2.33 1.60 -3.05
N THR A 50 -3.13 2.53 -3.57
CA THR A 50 -2.88 3.97 -3.43
C THR A 50 -4.13 4.71 -2.99
N GLN A 51 -3.96 5.65 -2.06
CA GLN A 51 -5.01 6.56 -1.63
C GLN A 51 -4.48 7.98 -1.69
N ARG A 52 -5.21 8.92 -2.29
CA ARG A 52 -4.86 10.35 -2.19
C ARG A 52 -5.20 10.91 -0.81
N ALA A 53 -4.51 11.97 -0.41
CA ALA A 53 -4.82 12.72 0.80
C ALA A 53 -6.30 13.16 0.84
N GLY A 54 -6.83 13.36 2.05
CA GLY A 54 -8.22 13.76 2.24
C GLY A 54 -9.24 12.62 2.21
N GLY A 55 -8.78 11.36 2.31
CA GLY A 55 -9.68 10.21 2.43
C GLY A 55 -10.36 9.81 1.13
N ALA A 56 -9.70 10.02 -0.01
CA ALA A 56 -10.18 9.56 -1.31
C ALA A 56 -10.38 8.03 -1.32
N PRO A 57 -11.19 7.48 -2.25
CA PRO A 57 -11.29 6.03 -2.43
C PRO A 57 -9.92 5.39 -2.66
N LEU A 58 -9.77 4.15 -2.19
CA LEU A 58 -8.57 3.36 -2.42
C LEU A 58 -8.54 2.88 -3.88
N GLU A 59 -7.45 3.18 -4.57
CA GLU A 59 -7.16 2.63 -5.88
C GLU A 59 -6.37 1.33 -5.70
N VAL A 60 -6.86 0.25 -6.28
CA VAL A 60 -6.28 -1.09 -6.19
C VAL A 60 -5.75 -1.48 -7.56
N SER A 61 -4.48 -1.86 -7.62
CA SER A 61 -3.85 -2.36 -8.85
C SER A 61 -3.00 -3.58 -8.55
N GLN A 62 -2.80 -4.38 -9.60
CA GLN A 62 -1.96 -5.56 -9.56
C GLN A 62 -0.92 -5.45 -10.66
N ARG A 63 0.35 -5.66 -10.30
CA ARG A 63 1.43 -5.67 -11.27
C ARG A 63 1.26 -6.81 -12.28
N PRO A 64 1.57 -6.60 -13.57
CA PRO A 64 1.52 -7.65 -14.58
C PRO A 64 2.43 -8.84 -14.28
N ASP A 65 3.60 -8.59 -13.67
CA ASP A 65 4.58 -9.61 -13.29
C ASP A 65 4.21 -10.35 -12.00
N ARG A 66 3.18 -9.88 -11.27
CA ARG A 66 2.70 -10.46 -10.01
C ARG A 66 3.79 -10.67 -8.96
N ALA A 67 4.89 -9.91 -9.03
CA ALA A 67 6.00 -10.08 -8.11
C ALA A 67 5.53 -9.90 -6.66
N ALA A 68 5.93 -10.79 -5.76
CA ALA A 68 5.61 -10.66 -4.35
C ALA A 68 6.35 -9.46 -3.77
N LEU A 69 5.61 -8.38 -3.48
CA LEU A 69 6.22 -7.15 -2.95
C LEU A 69 6.43 -7.31 -1.45
N THR A 70 7.65 -7.06 -1.01
CA THR A 70 8.07 -7.19 0.39
C THR A 70 8.20 -5.85 1.09
N ALA A 71 8.52 -4.80 0.33
CA ALA A 71 8.66 -3.46 0.86
C ALA A 71 8.40 -2.39 -0.22
N THR A 72 8.19 -1.16 0.23
CA THR A 72 8.12 0.05 -0.57
C THR A 72 8.67 1.24 0.22
N VAL A 73 9.43 2.12 -0.44
CA VAL A 73 9.82 3.41 0.13
C VAL A 73 9.45 4.52 -0.84
N ILE A 74 9.33 5.74 -0.33
CA ILE A 74 9.04 6.91 -1.14
C ILE A 74 10.35 7.64 -1.40
N ASP A 75 10.69 7.82 -2.68
CA ASP A 75 11.88 8.55 -3.10
C ASP A 75 11.76 10.06 -2.85
N ALA A 76 12.84 10.80 -3.09
CA ALA A 76 12.86 12.26 -2.93
C ALA A 76 11.87 13.00 -3.85
N GLY A 77 11.45 12.38 -4.96
CA GLY A 77 10.43 12.90 -5.87
C GLY A 77 8.99 12.57 -5.44
N GLY A 78 8.82 11.76 -4.40
CA GLY A 78 7.51 11.29 -3.94
C GLY A 78 6.98 10.08 -4.70
N LYS A 79 7.84 9.36 -5.44
CA LYS A 79 7.46 8.13 -6.16
C LYS A 79 7.79 6.90 -5.31
N PRO A 80 6.93 5.86 -5.35
CA PRO A 80 7.25 4.61 -4.67
C PRO A 80 8.34 3.83 -5.41
N ILE A 81 9.32 3.35 -4.66
CA ILE A 81 10.30 2.35 -5.07
C ILE A 81 9.86 1.03 -4.46
N LEU A 82 9.67 0.01 -5.30
CA LEU A 82 9.14 -1.28 -4.90
C LEU A 82 10.28 -2.30 -4.71
N PHE A 83 10.14 -3.17 -3.72
CA PHE A 83 11.08 -4.26 -3.46
C PHE A 83 10.37 -5.60 -3.47
N SER A 84 11.03 -6.61 -4.01
CA SER A 84 10.64 -8.02 -3.93
C SER A 84 11.81 -8.87 -3.44
N ASN A 85 11.60 -10.18 -3.36
CA ASN A 85 12.68 -11.13 -3.08
C ASN A 85 13.78 -11.12 -4.17
N ASP A 86 13.47 -10.66 -5.37
CA ASP A 86 14.39 -10.61 -6.51
C ASP A 86 15.11 -9.25 -6.61
N GLY A 87 14.84 -8.33 -5.68
CA GLY A 87 15.49 -7.04 -5.58
C GLY A 87 14.56 -5.86 -5.85
N VAL A 88 15.13 -4.77 -6.38
CA VAL A 88 14.40 -3.52 -6.65
C VAL A 88 13.62 -3.64 -7.95
N LEU A 89 12.35 -3.25 -7.92
CA LEU A 89 11.45 -3.21 -9.07
C LEU A 89 11.11 -1.77 -9.44
N ALA A 90 10.86 -1.55 -10.74
CA ALA A 90 10.29 -0.29 -11.19
C ALA A 90 8.93 -0.04 -10.51
N GLY A 91 8.66 1.23 -10.20
CA GLY A 91 7.37 1.66 -9.66
C GLY A 91 6.19 1.36 -10.61
N PRO A 92 4.95 1.47 -10.10
CA PRO A 92 3.73 1.28 -10.88
C PRO A 92 3.55 2.35 -11.97
#